data_AF-A0A6I9ND28-F1
#
_entry.id   AF-A0A6I9ND28-F1
#
_cell.length_a   1.000
_cell.length_b   1.000
_cell.length_c   1.000
_cell.angle_alpha   90.00
_cell.angle_beta   90.00
_cell.angle_gamma   90.00
#
_symmetry.space_group_name_H-M   'P 1'
#
loop_
_entity.id
_entity.type
_entity.pdbx_description
1 polymer ?
#
loop_
_entity_poly.entity_id
_entity_poly.type
_entity_poly.pdbx_seq_one_letter_code
_entity_poly.pdbx_strand_id
1 'polypeptide(L)'
;MYKIITEKPSGTISGHQKSENGKIEWNTEMPVSCSLSKGLQSLLTPVLANILEADQEKCWGFDQFFAETNDILHRTIVNVFSLQQATLHHSYIHQYNTAALFQELLSRRCSIPLHHQELHYEGRRLVLDPNRQAQVFPKTSRENPIMLLSREAVATVGLIFED
;
A
#
# COMPACT_ATOMS: atom_id res chain seq x y z
N MET A 1 -1.52 -23.49 -20.07
CA MET A 1 -2.58 -22.62 -19.50
C MET A 1 -3.44 -23.35 -18.47
N TYR A 2 -4.19 -24.42 -18.82
CA TYR A 2 -5.06 -25.15 -17.86
C TYR A 2 -4.35 -25.53 -16.55
N LYS A 3 -3.18 -26.16 -16.64
CA LYS A 3 -2.35 -26.50 -15.48
C LYS A 3 -2.03 -25.31 -14.57
N ILE A 4 -1.80 -24.13 -15.15
CA ILE A 4 -1.48 -22.91 -14.41
C ILE A 4 -2.68 -22.44 -13.57
N ILE A 5 -3.88 -22.50 -14.14
CA ILE A 5 -5.07 -22.02 -13.41
C ILE A 5 -5.59 -23.04 -12.39
N THR A 6 -5.40 -24.34 -12.62
CA THR A 6 -5.90 -25.40 -11.72
C THR A 6 -4.94 -25.78 -10.60
N GLU A 7 -3.63 -25.72 -10.83
CA GLU A 7 -2.61 -26.06 -9.82
C GLU A 7 -2.08 -24.82 -9.09
N LYS A 8 -2.74 -23.67 -9.26
CA LYS A 8 -2.33 -22.41 -8.65
C LYS A 8 -2.38 -22.54 -7.12
N PRO A 9 -1.27 -22.25 -6.40
CA PRO A 9 -1.30 -22.22 -4.95
C PRO A 9 -2.23 -21.11 -4.43
N SER A 10 -2.92 -21.37 -3.31
CA SER A 10 -3.74 -20.36 -2.63
C SER A 10 -2.93 -19.11 -2.30
N GLY A 11 -3.56 -17.94 -2.44
CA GLY A 11 -2.93 -16.65 -2.18
C GLY A 11 -2.06 -16.09 -3.31
N THR A 12 -1.72 -16.89 -4.32
CA THR A 12 -0.94 -16.40 -5.48
C THR A 12 -1.84 -15.68 -6.49
N ILE A 13 -1.34 -14.58 -7.05
CA ILE A 13 -2.07 -13.71 -7.97
C ILE A 13 -1.50 -13.73 -9.40
N SER A 14 -0.32 -14.31 -9.60
CA SER A 14 0.24 -14.54 -10.93
C SER A 14 1.09 -15.82 -10.99
N GLY A 15 1.18 -16.39 -12.19
CA GLY A 15 1.98 -17.57 -12.49
C GLY A 15 2.65 -17.40 -13.86
N HIS A 16 3.98 -17.45 -13.91
CA HIS A 16 4.76 -17.22 -15.12
C HIS A 16 5.62 -18.44 -15.47
N GLN A 17 5.64 -18.82 -16.74
CA GLN A 17 6.51 -19.88 -17.26
C GLN A 17 7.52 -19.25 -18.23
N LYS A 18 8.81 -19.24 -17.85
CA LYS A 18 9.86 -18.53 -18.61
C LYS A 18 10.39 -19.27 -19.84
N SER A 19 10.24 -20.59 -19.87
CA SER A 19 10.72 -21.45 -20.95
C SER A 19 9.69 -22.51 -21.29
N GLU A 20 9.74 -23.02 -22.52
CA GLU A 20 8.88 -24.12 -22.93
C GLU A 20 9.05 -25.32 -21.97
N ASN A 21 7.94 -25.82 -21.44
CA ASN A 21 7.89 -26.89 -20.43
C ASN A 21 8.68 -26.60 -19.13
N GLY A 22 9.05 -25.34 -18.89
CA GLY A 22 9.71 -24.89 -17.67
C GLY A 22 8.79 -24.92 -16.45
N LYS A 23 9.36 -24.73 -15.26
CA LYS A 23 8.60 -24.59 -14.01
C LYS A 23 7.78 -23.30 -14.04
N ILE A 24 6.64 -23.31 -13.33
CA ILE A 24 5.83 -22.11 -13.12
C ILE A 24 6.37 -21.39 -11.88
N GLU A 25 6.67 -20.12 -12.05
CA GLU A 25 7.02 -19.19 -10.98
C GLU A 25 5.74 -18.49 -10.51
N TRP A 26 5.37 -18.70 -9.25
CA TRP A 26 4.18 -18.11 -8.64
C TRP A 26 4.54 -16.88 -7.82
N ASN A 27 3.74 -15.83 -7.92
CA ASN A 27 3.90 -14.63 -7.10
C ASN A 27 2.62 -14.27 -6.36
N THR A 28 2.80 -13.78 -5.14
CA THR A 28 1.74 -13.24 -4.28
C THR A 28 1.67 -11.72 -4.33
N GLU A 29 2.63 -11.08 -5.00
CA GLU A 29 2.78 -9.63 -5.05
C GLU A 29 2.69 -9.11 -6.50
N MET A 30 2.41 -7.80 -6.61
CA MET A 30 2.46 -7.10 -7.88
C MET A 30 3.91 -6.99 -8.38
N PRO A 31 4.16 -7.06 -9.69
CA PRO A 31 5.51 -6.90 -10.23
C PRO A 31 6.07 -5.50 -9.95
N VAL A 32 7.39 -5.34 -10.02
CA VAL A 32 8.06 -4.06 -9.76
C VAL A 32 7.66 -3.00 -10.79
N SER A 33 7.44 -3.40 -12.04
CA SER A 33 6.86 -2.58 -13.12
C SER A 33 5.42 -2.10 -12.89
N CYS A 34 4.73 -2.52 -11.83
CA CYS A 34 3.36 -2.08 -11.55
C CYS A 34 3.30 -0.59 -11.18
N SER A 35 2.58 0.20 -11.99
CA SER A 35 2.45 1.65 -11.80
C SER A 35 1.55 2.08 -10.63
N LEU A 36 0.89 1.15 -9.96
CA LEU A 36 0.06 1.46 -8.79
C LEU A 36 0.96 1.82 -7.59
N SER A 37 0.53 2.78 -6.77
CA SER A 37 1.22 3.07 -5.51
C SER A 37 1.29 1.83 -4.60
N LYS A 38 2.39 1.65 -3.85
CA LYS A 38 2.53 0.53 -2.90
C LYS A 38 1.41 0.48 -1.86
N GLY A 39 0.85 1.63 -1.48
CA GLY A 39 -0.35 1.70 -0.62
C GLY A 39 -1.54 0.99 -1.25
N LEU A 40 -1.87 1.29 -2.50
CA LEU A 40 -2.97 0.64 -3.21
C LEU A 40 -2.69 -0.83 -3.51
N GLN A 41 -1.45 -1.18 -3.91
CA GLN A 41 -1.06 -2.58 -4.14
C GLN A 41 -1.37 -3.44 -2.91
N SER A 42 -1.07 -2.96 -1.70
CA SER A 42 -1.34 -3.72 -0.48
C SER A 42 -2.81 -3.91 -0.12
N LEU A 43 -3.69 -3.04 -0.62
CA LEU A 43 -5.14 -3.17 -0.45
C LEU A 43 -5.72 -4.08 -1.53
N LEU A 44 -5.23 -3.97 -2.77
CA LEU A 44 -5.74 -4.70 -3.92
C LEU A 44 -5.26 -6.17 -3.97
N THR A 45 -4.01 -6.44 -3.58
CA THR A 45 -3.43 -7.79 -3.62
C THR A 45 -4.26 -8.82 -2.85
N PRO A 46 -4.71 -8.57 -1.61
CA PRO A 46 -5.62 -9.48 -0.91
C PRO A 46 -6.94 -9.73 -1.66
N VAL A 47 -7.53 -8.69 -2.28
CA VAL A 47 -8.75 -8.85 -3.08
C VAL A 47 -8.48 -9.80 -4.24
N LEU A 48 -7.41 -9.57 -5.01
CA LEU A 48 -7.02 -10.43 -6.12
C LEU A 48 -6.75 -11.87 -5.68
N ALA A 49 -6.05 -12.05 -4.57
CA ALA A 49 -5.71 -13.37 -4.04
C ALA A 49 -6.95 -14.21 -3.70
N ASN A 50 -8.02 -13.57 -3.23
CA ASN A 50 -9.25 -14.25 -2.82
C ASN A 50 -10.25 -14.46 -3.97
N ILE A 51 -10.27 -13.58 -4.99
CA ILE A 51 -11.16 -13.79 -6.17
C ILE A 51 -10.52 -14.66 -7.25
N LEU A 52 -9.19 -14.74 -7.28
CA LEU A 52 -8.46 -15.65 -8.16
C LEU A 52 -8.24 -17.02 -7.51
N GLU A 53 -9.00 -17.38 -6.47
CA GLU A 53 -8.88 -18.68 -5.83
C GLU A 53 -9.54 -19.77 -6.70
N ALA A 54 -8.81 -20.87 -6.94
CA ALA A 54 -9.27 -21.99 -7.75
C ALA A 54 -10.23 -22.90 -6.98
N ASP A 55 -10.05 -22.96 -5.66
CA ASP A 55 -10.95 -23.65 -4.74
C ASP A 55 -12.21 -22.79 -4.47
N GLN A 56 -13.36 -23.21 -5.01
CA GLN A 56 -14.61 -22.46 -4.91
C GLN A 56 -15.09 -22.26 -3.48
N GLU A 57 -14.73 -23.13 -2.53
CA GLU A 57 -15.11 -22.98 -1.13
C GLU A 57 -14.30 -21.89 -0.41
N LYS A 58 -13.08 -21.61 -0.91
CA LYS A 58 -12.21 -20.56 -0.38
C LYS A 58 -12.33 -19.23 -1.12
N CYS A 59 -12.87 -19.25 -2.34
CA CYS A 59 -13.08 -18.06 -3.14
C CYS A 59 -14.14 -17.15 -2.52
N TRP A 60 -13.92 -15.84 -2.58
CA TRP A 60 -14.91 -14.89 -2.07
C TRP A 60 -16.20 -14.91 -2.88
N GLY A 61 -17.32 -14.87 -2.17
CA GLY A 61 -18.62 -14.52 -2.75
C GLY A 61 -18.72 -13.01 -3.04
N PHE A 62 -19.77 -12.63 -3.77
CA PHE A 62 -20.01 -11.24 -4.17
C PHE A 62 -20.09 -10.27 -3.00
N ASP A 63 -20.77 -10.62 -1.91
CA ASP A 63 -20.95 -9.72 -0.76
C ASP A 63 -19.62 -9.30 -0.15
N GLN A 64 -18.70 -10.26 0.04
CA GLN A 64 -17.37 -9.96 0.57
C GLN A 64 -16.53 -9.19 -0.43
N PHE A 65 -16.56 -9.54 -1.72
CA PHE A 65 -15.89 -8.78 -2.76
C PHE A 65 -16.35 -7.32 -2.79
N PHE A 66 -17.66 -7.06 -2.75
CA PHE A 66 -18.20 -5.70 -2.75
C PHE A 66 -17.90 -4.95 -1.46
N ALA A 67 -17.94 -5.61 -0.29
CA ALA A 67 -17.56 -4.99 0.97
C ALA A 67 -16.10 -4.51 0.96
N GLU A 68 -15.18 -5.38 0.54
CA GLU A 68 -13.74 -5.12 0.54
C GLU A 68 -13.35 -4.09 -0.54
N THR A 69 -13.94 -4.15 -1.73
CA THR A 69 -13.68 -3.14 -2.77
C THR A 69 -14.29 -1.78 -2.41
N ASN A 70 -15.48 -1.76 -1.80
CA ASN A 70 -16.05 -0.51 -1.28
C ASN A 70 -15.19 0.08 -0.16
N ASP A 71 -14.64 -0.73 0.76
CA ASP A 71 -13.72 -0.24 1.78
C ASP A 71 -12.54 0.53 1.15
N ILE A 72 -11.96 0.00 0.07
CA ILE A 72 -10.87 0.66 -0.67
C ILE A 72 -11.35 1.99 -1.28
N LEU A 73 -12.52 2.00 -1.91
CA LEU A 73 -13.06 3.18 -2.60
C LEU A 73 -13.46 4.32 -1.64
N HIS A 74 -13.83 4.01 -0.40
CA HIS A 74 -14.22 5.02 0.60
C HIS A 74 -13.03 5.64 1.34
N ARG A 75 -11.80 5.15 1.11
CA ARG A 75 -10.58 5.74 1.69
C ARG A 75 -10.20 7.02 0.98
N THR A 76 -9.82 8.03 1.76
CA THR A 76 -9.14 9.22 1.23
C THR A 76 -7.63 8.98 1.15
N ILE A 77 -6.95 9.76 0.31
CA ILE A 77 -5.52 9.64 0.07
C ILE A 77 -4.80 10.81 0.76
N VAL A 78 -3.86 10.50 1.63
CA VAL A 78 -2.90 11.46 2.19
C VAL A 78 -1.53 11.19 1.58
N ASN A 79 -1.02 12.16 0.81
CA ASN A 79 0.29 12.10 0.18
C ASN A 79 1.37 12.49 1.18
N VAL A 80 2.36 11.60 1.34
CA VAL A 80 3.46 11.79 2.27
C VAL A 80 4.77 11.53 1.55
N PHE A 81 5.71 12.48 1.62
CA PHE A 81 7.03 12.31 1.04
C PHE A 81 8.05 12.07 2.15
N SER A 82 8.66 10.89 2.18
CA SER A 82 9.75 10.56 3.10
C SER A 82 11.04 11.17 2.58
N LEU A 83 11.51 12.23 3.25
CA LEU A 83 12.59 13.07 2.74
C LEU A 83 13.92 12.30 2.64
N GLN A 84 14.30 11.58 3.70
CA GLN A 84 15.56 10.83 3.74
C GLN A 84 15.55 9.61 2.83
N GLN A 85 14.40 8.97 2.68
CA GLN A 85 14.25 7.82 1.78
C GLN A 85 14.08 8.24 0.33
N ALA A 86 13.77 9.51 0.05
CA ALA A 86 13.45 10.05 -1.27
C ALA A 86 12.30 9.29 -1.95
N THR A 87 11.23 9.00 -1.20
CA THR A 87 10.09 8.20 -1.67
C THR A 87 8.75 8.89 -1.38
N LEU A 88 7.82 8.78 -2.34
CA LEU A 88 6.45 9.27 -2.21
C LEU A 88 5.50 8.14 -1.84
N HIS A 89 4.79 8.31 -0.73
CA HIS A 89 3.81 7.37 -0.21
C HIS A 89 2.38 7.92 -0.38
N HIS A 90 1.46 7.02 -0.75
CA HIS A 90 0.03 7.28 -0.81
C HIS A 90 -0.61 6.52 0.34
N SER A 91 -1.03 7.24 1.38
CA SER A 91 -1.68 6.64 2.55
C SER A 91 -3.19 6.63 2.34
N TYR A 92 -3.78 5.44 2.19
CA TYR A 92 -5.21 5.23 2.00
C TYR A 92 -5.87 5.01 3.36
N ILE A 93 -6.62 6.01 3.82
CA ILE A 93 -7.17 6.06 5.17
C ILE A 93 -8.62 6.52 5.15
N HIS A 94 -9.46 6.00 6.05
CA HIS A 94 -10.83 6.51 6.17
C HIS A 94 -10.83 7.87 6.85
N GLN A 95 -11.77 8.73 6.46
CA GLN A 95 -11.90 10.08 7.01
C GLN A 95 -12.08 10.11 8.53
N TYR A 96 -12.74 9.10 9.10
CA TYR A 96 -12.98 8.96 10.53
C TYR A 96 -11.80 8.33 11.30
N ASN A 97 -10.78 7.80 10.61
CA ASN A 97 -9.60 7.24 11.28
C ASN A 97 -8.76 8.36 11.89
N THR A 98 -8.00 8.01 12.93
CA THR A 98 -7.25 8.96 13.74
C THR A 98 -5.81 9.15 13.27
N ALA A 99 -5.17 10.22 13.73
CA ALA A 99 -3.76 10.48 13.49
C ALA A 99 -2.84 9.39 14.05
N ALA A 100 -3.22 8.77 15.17
CA ALA A 100 -2.49 7.63 15.72
C ALA A 100 -2.41 6.48 14.70
N LEU A 101 -3.54 6.09 14.09
CA LEU A 101 -3.56 5.05 13.06
C LEU A 101 -2.76 5.47 11.83
N PHE A 102 -2.91 6.72 11.38
CA PHE A 102 -2.16 7.25 10.25
C PHE A 102 -0.64 7.14 10.45
N GLN A 103 -0.13 7.59 11.59
CA GLN A 103 1.30 7.53 11.90
C GLN A 103 1.79 6.08 12.07
N GLU A 104 0.95 5.17 12.58
CA GLU A 104 1.27 3.74 12.65
C GLU A 104 1.40 3.13 11.25
N LEU A 105 0.46 3.44 10.34
CA LEU A 105 0.52 3.00 8.94
C LEU A 105 1.79 3.55 8.26
N LEU A 106 2.14 4.82 8.50
CA LEU A 106 3.40 5.39 8.00
C LEU A 106 4.62 4.69 8.59
N SER A 107 4.59 4.36 9.89
CA SER A 107 5.69 3.68 10.57
C SER A 107 5.99 2.35 9.93
N ARG A 108 4.95 1.54 9.69
CA ARG A 108 5.07 0.24 9.02
C ARG A 108 5.58 0.36 7.58
N ARG A 109 5.21 1.44 6.88
CA ARG A 109 5.60 1.65 5.48
C ARG A 109 7.01 2.17 5.28
N CYS A 110 7.43 3.09 6.14
CA CYS A 110 8.72 3.75 6.02
C CYS A 110 9.78 3.08 6.91
N SER A 111 9.38 2.13 7.77
CA SER A 111 10.24 1.58 8.82
C SER A 111 10.82 2.67 9.75
N ILE A 112 10.05 3.74 9.99
CA ILE A 112 10.42 4.85 10.88
C ILE A 112 9.52 4.79 12.12
N PRO A 113 10.07 4.55 13.33
CA PRO A 113 9.29 4.51 14.56
C PRO A 113 8.54 5.81 14.83
N LEU A 114 7.35 5.72 15.44
CA LEU A 114 6.48 6.89 15.73
C LEU A 114 7.23 8.06 16.40
N HIS A 115 8.09 7.77 17.38
CA HIS A 115 8.83 8.78 18.15
C HIS A 115 9.96 9.46 17.34
N HIS A 116 10.33 8.91 16.18
CA HIS A 116 11.28 9.50 15.26
C HIS A 116 10.61 10.26 14.11
N GLN A 117 9.28 10.14 13.94
CA GLN A 117 8.56 10.83 12.87
C GLN A 117 8.38 12.31 13.17
N GLU A 118 8.89 13.17 12.29
CA GLU A 118 8.58 14.59 12.25
C GLU A 118 7.82 14.91 10.96
N LEU A 119 6.62 15.44 11.11
CA LEU A 119 5.76 15.82 9.99
C LEU A 119 5.88 17.33 9.74
N HIS A 120 6.02 17.70 8.48
CA HIS A 120 6.02 19.09 8.02
C HIS A 120 5.04 19.26 6.85
N TYR A 121 4.38 20.40 6.78
CA TYR A 121 3.47 20.74 5.68
C TYR A 121 3.61 22.24 5.39
N GLU A 122 3.79 22.59 4.11
CA GLU A 122 3.97 23.97 3.65
C GLU A 122 5.02 24.77 4.45
N GLY A 123 6.17 24.13 4.72
CA GLY A 123 7.30 24.74 5.42
C GLY A 123 7.15 24.87 6.94
N ARG A 124 6.04 24.37 7.52
CA ARG A 124 5.80 24.42 8.97
C ARG A 124 5.72 23.01 9.56
N ARG A 125 6.12 22.88 10.83
CA ARG A 125 5.95 21.64 11.58
C ARG A 125 4.46 21.36 11.74
N LEU A 126 4.04 20.17 11.33
CA LEU A 126 2.67 19.66 11.48
C LEU A 126 2.61 18.77 12.73
N VAL A 127 1.86 19.22 13.73
CA VAL A 127 1.57 18.41 14.92
C VAL A 127 0.13 17.93 14.83
N LEU A 128 -0.06 16.62 14.79
CA LEU A 128 -1.38 15.99 14.79
C LEU A 128 -1.67 15.48 16.20
N ASP A 129 -2.77 15.93 16.79
CA ASP A 129 -3.29 15.31 18.00
C ASP A 129 -3.64 13.84 17.70
N PRO A 130 -3.27 12.86 18.53
CA PRO A 130 -3.47 11.43 18.24
C PRO A 130 -4.92 11.05 17.93
N ASN A 131 -5.91 11.76 18.49
CA ASN A 131 -7.34 11.51 18.28
C ASN A 131 -7.92 12.32 17.11
N ARG A 132 -7.13 13.22 16.52
CA ARG A 132 -7.56 14.02 15.37
C ARG A 132 -7.87 13.11 14.18
N GLN A 133 -9.06 13.28 13.62
CA GLN A 133 -9.52 12.49 12.49
C GLN A 133 -8.89 12.94 11.16
N ALA A 134 -8.69 12.01 10.23
CA ALA A 134 -8.10 12.26 8.92
C ALA A 134 -8.90 13.26 8.08
N GLN A 135 -10.21 13.40 8.31
CA GLN A 135 -11.06 14.37 7.62
C GLN A 135 -10.59 15.84 7.77
N VAL A 136 -9.91 16.16 8.88
CA VAL A 136 -9.40 17.51 9.19
C VAL A 136 -7.89 17.64 8.97
N PHE A 137 -7.27 16.68 8.27
CA PHE A 137 -5.87 16.79 7.85
C PHE A 137 -5.71 17.87 6.77
N PRO A 138 -4.50 18.41 6.57
CA PRO A 138 -4.25 19.28 5.42
C PRO A 138 -4.53 18.55 4.11
N LYS A 139 -5.00 19.28 3.09
CA LYS A 139 -5.23 18.74 1.75
C LYS A 139 -3.90 18.55 1.05
N THR A 140 -3.58 17.32 0.68
CA THR A 140 -2.27 16.99 0.08
C THR A 140 -2.41 16.64 -1.40
N SER A 141 -1.35 16.87 -2.17
CA SER A 141 -1.18 16.33 -3.53
C SER A 141 0.21 15.73 -3.69
N ARG A 142 0.54 15.22 -4.88
CA ARG A 142 1.90 14.74 -5.18
C ARG A 142 2.92 15.88 -5.13
N GLU A 143 2.50 17.08 -5.50
CA GLU A 143 3.30 18.31 -5.56
C GLU A 143 3.31 19.07 -4.23
N ASN A 144 2.28 18.86 -3.38
CA ASN A 144 2.20 19.41 -2.03
C ASN A 144 1.91 18.30 -0.99
N PRO A 145 2.88 17.39 -0.74
CA PRO A 145 2.73 16.31 0.23
C PRO A 145 3.05 16.81 1.66
N ILE A 146 2.63 16.03 2.66
CA ILE A 146 3.24 16.11 3.99
C ILE A 146 4.66 15.56 3.90
N MET A 147 5.65 16.33 4.33
CA MET A 147 7.03 15.87 4.44
C MET A 147 7.20 15.07 5.73
N LEU A 148 7.71 13.86 5.62
CA LEU A 148 8.12 13.02 6.74
C LEU A 148 9.65 13.04 6.85
N LEU A 149 10.13 13.43 8.04
CA LEU A 149 11.53 13.35 8.43
C LEU A 149 11.67 12.38 9.59
N SER A 150 12.82 11.69 9.65
CA SER A 150 13.26 10.90 10.78
C SER A 150 14.29 11.68 11.58
N ARG A 151 14.18 11.60 12.91
CA ARG A 151 15.21 12.12 13.84
C ARG A 151 16.51 11.30 13.80
N GLU A 152 16.47 10.11 13.23
CA GLU A 152 17.62 9.22 13.07
C GLU A 152 17.99 9.04 11.60
N ALA A 153 19.20 8.53 11.35
CA ALA A 153 19.64 8.15 10.03
C ALA A 153 18.77 7.00 9.48
N VAL A 154 18.29 7.16 8.25
CA VAL A 154 17.52 6.16 7.50
C VAL A 154 18.16 6.05 6.13
N ALA A 155 18.27 4.83 5.60
CA ALA A 155 18.83 4.59 4.27
C ALA A 155 17.99 5.28 3.18
N THR A 156 18.66 5.92 2.23
CA THR A 156 18.02 6.41 1.01
C THR A 156 17.61 5.23 0.15
N VAL A 157 16.37 5.24 -0.34
CA VAL A 157 15.79 4.19 -1.18
C VAL A 157 15.69 4.66 -2.63
N GLY A 158 15.08 5.83 -2.84
CA GLY A 158 14.82 6.37 -4.18
C GLY A 158 13.66 5.68 -4.91
N LEU A 159 13.57 5.91 -6.22
CA LEU A 159 12.55 5.29 -7.07
C LEU A 159 13.01 3.87 -7.46
N ILE A 160 12.19 2.86 -7.15
CA ILE A 160 12.40 1.48 -7.62
C ILE A 160 11.54 1.29 -8.87
N PHE A 161 12.16 0.95 -9.99
CA PHE A 161 11.50 0.72 -11.28
C PHE A 161 12.20 -0.41 -12.03
N GLU A 162 11.47 -1.05 -12.94
CA GLU A 162 12.01 -1.95 -13.97
C GLU A 162 11.94 -1.23 -15.31
N ASP A 163 12.98 -1.37 -16.13
CA ASP A 163 13.05 -0.88 -17.52
C ASP A 163 12.18 -1.71 -18.47
#